data_AF-A0A7S0ZS12-F1
#
_entry.id   AF-A0A7S0ZS12-F1
#
_cell.length_a   1.000
_cell.length_b   1.000
_cell.length_c   1.000
_cell.angle_alpha   90.00
_cell.angle_beta   90.00
_cell.angle_gamma   90.00
#
_symmetry.space_group_name_H-M   'P 1'
#
loop_
_entity.id
_entity.type
_entity.pdbx_description
1 polymer ?
#
loop_
_entity_poly.entity_id
_entity_poly.type
_entity_poly.pdbx_seq_one_letter_code
_entity_poly.pdbx_strand_id
1 'polypeptide(L)'
;DRGRKITEREYLENSMQAKPGQEEKNKLRDVIKDLFRERDCATVVRPVSEEADLRNIQKLPYDSLRPQFRTQVEAFVKKVYESLKPKRMDGQVLSGRLFVDLATEYCKAINNSAVPTIQSAWTSVVQHQLRLSLKDAVQLYRSEMNAKAMQRLPLDASDLNEVHKAAQADAINVYTGPKFDPNSSAFKEGHVALKSKIKQLHDHVKAENKGKSMRSCEMIAKELYMREIENKLDVAGSYRNFDSLLSDWDQVRKTYLLKAKGPAREEVLSTWLFQQMVQSVQVLWTSLQSGLEADQGALQKKVSEAASRSAADRDRQAEDERKKAQKLKAAEQKWLAEKAGLERQVEEARRGAGDADRAKREITQLRETERSLRDQVSILQQSVQSAEHDAQAAQVSAHKGDSSKVTVEVQSLKMQLARLLGDVRGLGAARGELEIKAEHERQLVSLERKLQKQLMDARRTNEGMIENLRQTYEEKVDGMKEQRNEVTMRSKGYQREIERLRSEAEILRHRIASAENEHAFEKRVIDSAQKQAELVLASLEETGKAKSEFAQIHEELEALSVGRRGSPMASRKDEFRGRADFRNDGSMPYTAANAAVFGRTR
;
A
#
# COMPACT_ATOMS: atom_id res chain seq x y z
N ASP A 1 -31.17 -38.84 -112.54
CA ASP A 1 -30.36 -37.73 -111.98
C ASP A 1 -29.77 -36.85 -113.07
N ARG A 2 -29.89 -35.53 -112.91
CA ARG A 2 -29.54 -34.49 -113.90
C ARG A 2 -28.02 -34.26 -114.04
N GLY A 3 -27.21 -35.32 -114.08
CA GLY A 3 -25.75 -35.24 -114.28
C GLY A 3 -24.93 -34.53 -113.19
N ARG A 4 -25.53 -34.12 -112.07
CA ARG A 4 -24.84 -33.47 -110.95
C ARG A 4 -24.08 -34.52 -110.12
N LYS A 5 -22.77 -34.29 -109.89
CA LYS A 5 -21.99 -35.07 -108.92
C LYS A 5 -22.53 -34.84 -107.51
N ILE A 6 -22.80 -35.91 -106.78
CA ILE A 6 -23.17 -35.87 -105.36
C ILE A 6 -21.92 -36.07 -104.50
N THR A 7 -21.93 -35.50 -103.30
CA THR A 7 -20.91 -35.70 -102.28
C THR A 7 -21.11 -37.04 -101.55
N GLU A 8 -20.08 -37.53 -100.86
CA GLU A 8 -20.14 -38.76 -100.06
C GLU A 8 -21.21 -38.68 -98.96
N ARG A 9 -21.34 -37.50 -98.34
CA ARG A 9 -22.37 -37.23 -97.34
C ARG A 9 -23.78 -37.27 -97.95
N GLU A 10 -23.99 -36.65 -99.11
CA GLU A 10 -25.26 -36.70 -99.82
C GLU A 10 -25.61 -38.14 -100.24
N TYR A 11 -24.62 -38.94 -100.64
CA TYR A 11 -24.82 -40.36 -100.93
C TYR A 11 -25.38 -41.13 -99.72
N LEU A 12 -24.84 -40.90 -98.51
CA LEU A 12 -25.36 -41.50 -97.30
C LEU A 12 -26.76 -40.99 -96.94
N GLU A 13 -26.99 -39.68 -96.95
CA GLU A 13 -28.31 -39.12 -96.61
C GLU A 13 -29.39 -39.59 -97.59
N ASN A 14 -29.09 -39.67 -98.89
CA ASN A 14 -30.01 -40.23 -99.89
C ASN A 14 -30.30 -41.72 -99.64
N SER A 15 -29.32 -42.49 -99.15
CA SER A 15 -29.50 -43.90 -98.80
C SER A 15 -30.37 -44.11 -97.55
N MET A 16 -30.41 -43.10 -96.68
CA MET A 16 -31.19 -43.07 -95.43
C MET A 16 -32.61 -42.51 -95.59
N GLN A 17 -32.98 -42.03 -96.78
CA GLN A 17 -34.36 -41.60 -97.06
C GLN A 17 -35.33 -42.78 -97.09
N ALA A 18 -36.56 -42.54 -96.64
CA ALA A 18 -37.63 -43.52 -96.66
C ALA A 18 -37.99 -43.88 -98.11
N LYS A 19 -38.18 -45.17 -98.38
CA LYS A 19 -38.58 -45.67 -99.71
C LYS A 19 -39.96 -46.34 -99.62
N PRO A 20 -40.90 -46.05 -100.54
CA PRO A 20 -42.19 -46.74 -100.60
C PRO A 20 -42.01 -48.27 -100.69
N GLY A 21 -42.84 -49.04 -99.99
CA GLY A 21 -42.79 -50.51 -100.00
C GLY A 21 -41.61 -51.13 -99.24
N GLN A 22 -40.88 -50.37 -98.42
CA GLN A 22 -39.74 -50.87 -97.63
C GLN A 22 -39.90 -50.61 -96.11
N GLU A 23 -41.06 -50.90 -95.54
CA GLU A 23 -41.42 -50.55 -94.15
C GLU A 23 -40.40 -51.03 -93.11
N GLU A 24 -40.01 -52.31 -93.13
CA GLU A 24 -39.00 -52.85 -92.20
C GLU A 24 -37.63 -52.15 -92.32
N LYS A 25 -37.19 -51.85 -93.55
CA LYS A 25 -35.94 -51.11 -93.78
C LYS A 25 -36.06 -49.65 -93.39
N ASN A 26 -37.24 -49.03 -93.54
CA ASN A 26 -37.50 -47.65 -93.13
C ASN A 26 -37.47 -47.54 -91.60
N LYS A 27 -38.06 -48.49 -90.86
CA LYS A 27 -37.92 -48.57 -89.39
C LYS A 27 -36.45 -48.63 -88.99
N LEU A 28 -35.64 -49.46 -89.64
CA LEU A 28 -34.20 -49.53 -89.36
C LEU A 28 -33.47 -48.21 -89.67
N ARG A 29 -33.79 -47.55 -90.79
CA ARG A 29 -33.25 -46.22 -91.13
C ARG A 29 -33.61 -45.20 -90.05
N ASP A 30 -34.85 -45.20 -89.57
CA ASP A 30 -35.31 -44.29 -88.53
C ASP A 30 -34.56 -44.54 -87.20
N VAL A 31 -34.42 -45.80 -86.80
CA VAL A 31 -33.61 -46.17 -85.61
C VAL A 31 -32.16 -45.70 -85.72
N ILE A 32 -31.51 -45.90 -86.88
CA ILE A 32 -30.13 -45.42 -87.10
C ILE A 32 -30.07 -43.89 -87.01
N LYS A 33 -31.03 -43.18 -87.62
CA LYS A 33 -31.06 -41.70 -87.58
C LYS A 33 -31.27 -41.17 -86.16
N ASP A 34 -32.07 -41.87 -85.36
CA ASP A 34 -32.39 -41.50 -83.98
C ASP A 34 -31.20 -41.75 -83.05
N LEU A 35 -30.53 -42.89 -83.17
CA LEU A 35 -29.36 -43.26 -82.37
C LEU A 35 -28.09 -42.49 -82.77
N PHE A 36 -27.91 -42.23 -84.07
CA PHE A 36 -26.73 -41.57 -84.66
C PHE A 36 -27.13 -40.27 -85.36
N ARG A 37 -27.33 -39.22 -84.55
CA ARG A 37 -27.73 -37.88 -85.02
C ARG A 37 -26.67 -37.21 -85.88
N GLU A 38 -25.40 -37.35 -85.48
CA GLU A 38 -24.26 -36.95 -86.30
C GLU A 38 -23.76 -38.19 -87.05
N ARG A 39 -23.77 -38.12 -88.39
CA ARG A 39 -23.37 -39.21 -89.29
C ARG A 39 -22.71 -38.62 -90.52
N ASP A 40 -21.79 -39.39 -91.08
CA ASP A 40 -21.00 -38.97 -92.23
C ASP A 40 -20.56 -40.20 -93.02
N CYS A 41 -20.08 -39.99 -94.24
CA CYS A 41 -19.61 -41.04 -95.13
C CYS A 41 -18.28 -40.62 -95.76
N ALA A 42 -17.42 -41.61 -95.97
CA ALA A 42 -16.22 -41.51 -96.77
C ALA A 42 -16.21 -42.69 -97.75
N THR A 43 -15.96 -42.40 -99.02
CA THR A 43 -15.85 -43.43 -100.05
C THR A 43 -14.38 -43.68 -100.30
N VAL A 44 -14.01 -44.96 -100.29
CA VAL A 44 -12.62 -45.38 -100.45
C VAL A 44 -12.56 -46.37 -101.61
N VAL A 45 -11.69 -46.10 -102.58
CA VAL A 45 -11.48 -46.99 -103.73
C VAL A 45 -10.85 -48.31 -103.28
N ARG A 46 -10.86 -49.32 -104.14
CA ARG A 46 -10.14 -50.56 -103.84
C ARG A 46 -8.63 -50.29 -103.69
N PRO A 47 -7.94 -50.82 -102.66
CA PRO A 47 -6.54 -50.51 -102.39
C PRO A 47 -5.54 -51.02 -103.43
N VAL A 48 -5.83 -52.17 -104.06
CA VAL A 48 -5.03 -52.81 -105.12
C VAL A 48 -5.96 -53.36 -106.21
N SER A 49 -5.47 -53.51 -107.43
CA SER A 49 -6.26 -54.04 -108.56
C SER A 49 -6.32 -55.56 -108.56
N GLU A 50 -5.20 -56.22 -108.23
CA GLU A 50 -5.08 -57.68 -108.27
C GLU A 50 -5.72 -58.36 -107.06
N GLU A 51 -6.42 -59.46 -107.31
CA GLU A 51 -7.11 -60.23 -106.28
C GLU A 51 -6.13 -60.93 -105.32
N ALA A 52 -5.01 -61.43 -105.86
CA ALA A 52 -3.95 -62.10 -105.08
C ALA A 52 -3.29 -61.14 -104.06
N ASP A 53 -3.08 -59.89 -104.47
CA ASP A 53 -2.56 -58.82 -103.63
C ASP A 53 -3.58 -58.39 -102.58
N LEU A 54 -4.87 -58.30 -102.94
CA LEU A 54 -5.91 -57.93 -101.98
C LEU A 54 -6.02 -58.94 -100.83
N ARG A 55 -5.90 -60.24 -101.14
CA ARG A 55 -5.87 -61.31 -100.11
C ARG A 55 -4.70 -61.19 -99.15
N ASN A 56 -3.58 -60.64 -99.61
CA ASN A 56 -2.34 -60.48 -98.85
C ASN A 56 -2.06 -59.03 -98.42
N ILE A 57 -3.08 -58.17 -98.43
CA ILE A 57 -2.90 -56.72 -98.30
C ILE A 57 -2.17 -56.26 -97.04
N GLN A 58 -2.30 -56.99 -95.93
CA GLN A 58 -1.61 -56.69 -94.67
C GLN A 58 -0.07 -56.82 -94.78
N LYS A 59 0.43 -57.56 -95.78
CA LYS A 59 1.87 -57.78 -96.03
C LYS A 59 2.44 -56.82 -97.07
N LEU A 60 1.59 -56.09 -97.79
CA LEU A 60 2.03 -55.16 -98.83
C LEU A 60 2.52 -53.85 -98.21
N PRO A 61 3.62 -53.27 -98.72
CA PRO A 61 4.04 -51.92 -98.32
C PRO A 61 2.93 -50.88 -98.59
N TYR A 62 2.78 -49.90 -97.71
CA TYR A 62 1.75 -48.86 -97.89
C TYR A 62 1.90 -48.13 -99.22
N ASP A 63 3.14 -47.83 -99.64
CA ASP A 63 3.43 -47.12 -100.89
C ASP A 63 3.10 -47.92 -102.16
N SER A 64 2.98 -49.26 -102.08
CA SER A 64 2.53 -50.07 -103.21
C SER A 64 1.01 -50.06 -103.39
N LEU A 65 0.26 -49.48 -102.45
CA LEU A 65 -1.18 -49.27 -102.59
C LEU A 65 -1.47 -48.15 -103.58
N ARG A 66 -2.62 -48.25 -104.25
CA ARG A 66 -3.06 -47.27 -105.25
C ARG A 66 -3.00 -45.84 -104.65
N PRO A 67 -2.38 -44.86 -105.33
CA PRO A 67 -2.25 -43.50 -104.80
C PRO A 67 -3.58 -42.88 -104.38
N GLN A 68 -4.63 -43.09 -105.18
CA GLN A 68 -6.00 -42.63 -104.89
C GLN A 68 -6.54 -43.21 -103.57
N PHE A 69 -6.26 -44.49 -103.27
CA PHE A 69 -6.65 -45.12 -102.01
C PHE A 69 -5.95 -44.45 -100.83
N ARG A 70 -4.63 -44.26 -100.93
CA ARG A 70 -3.82 -43.63 -99.87
C ARG A 70 -4.34 -42.24 -99.56
N THR A 71 -4.51 -41.39 -100.57
CA THR A 71 -5.03 -40.02 -100.41
C THR A 71 -6.42 -40.01 -99.77
N GLN A 72 -7.31 -40.94 -100.14
CA GLN A 72 -8.65 -41.03 -99.54
C GLN A 72 -8.63 -41.51 -98.08
N VAL A 73 -7.78 -42.49 -97.76
CA VAL A 73 -7.60 -42.97 -96.38
C VAL A 73 -6.97 -41.89 -95.50
N GLU A 74 -5.95 -41.18 -95.98
CA GLU A 74 -5.33 -40.06 -95.26
C GLU A 74 -6.33 -38.93 -95.02
N ALA A 75 -7.15 -38.59 -96.02
CA ALA A 75 -8.22 -37.62 -95.87
C ALA A 75 -9.29 -38.08 -94.85
N PHE A 76 -9.66 -39.36 -94.87
CA PHE A 76 -10.56 -39.95 -93.88
C PHE A 76 -9.99 -39.89 -92.46
N VAL A 77 -8.73 -40.29 -92.28
CA VAL A 77 -8.04 -40.26 -90.99
C VAL A 77 -7.98 -38.83 -90.46
N LYS A 78 -7.59 -37.86 -91.31
CA LYS A 78 -7.59 -36.44 -90.96
C LYS A 78 -8.98 -35.95 -90.52
N LYS A 79 -10.03 -36.27 -91.28
CA LYS A 79 -11.42 -35.94 -90.97
C LYS A 79 -11.87 -36.53 -89.62
N VAL A 80 -11.47 -37.76 -89.31
CA VAL A 80 -11.75 -38.38 -88.00
C VAL A 80 -11.06 -37.59 -86.89
N TYR A 81 -9.76 -37.31 -86.99
CA TYR A 81 -9.02 -36.58 -85.96
C TYR A 81 -9.57 -35.16 -85.72
N GLU A 82 -9.93 -34.44 -86.79
CA GLU A 82 -10.52 -33.09 -86.72
C GLU A 82 -11.92 -33.09 -86.09
N SER A 83 -12.63 -34.22 -86.11
CA SER A 83 -13.99 -34.36 -85.57
C SER A 83 -14.06 -35.04 -84.19
N LEU A 84 -12.91 -35.45 -83.62
CA LEU A 84 -12.88 -36.11 -82.32
C LEU A 84 -13.42 -35.19 -81.21
N LYS A 85 -14.47 -35.67 -80.55
CA LYS A 85 -15.03 -35.04 -79.35
C LYS A 85 -14.72 -35.94 -78.14
N PRO A 86 -14.33 -35.38 -76.98
CA PRO A 86 -14.19 -36.17 -75.76
C PRO A 86 -15.47 -36.93 -75.44
N LYS A 87 -15.35 -38.18 -75.01
CA LYS A 87 -16.51 -38.99 -74.62
C LYS A 87 -17.20 -38.33 -73.44
N ARG A 88 -18.52 -38.14 -73.55
CA ARG A 88 -19.35 -37.53 -72.50
C ARG A 88 -20.46 -38.47 -72.06
N MET A 89 -20.80 -38.41 -70.77
CA MET A 89 -22.01 -38.99 -70.20
C MET A 89 -22.65 -37.92 -69.32
N ASP A 90 -23.95 -37.68 -69.52
CA ASP A 90 -24.72 -36.68 -68.77
C ASP A 90 -24.03 -35.30 -68.70
N GLY A 91 -23.49 -34.85 -69.84
CA GLY A 91 -22.74 -33.59 -69.96
C GLY A 91 -21.29 -33.61 -69.47
N GLN A 92 -20.89 -34.61 -68.67
CA GLN A 92 -19.55 -34.72 -68.10
C GLN A 92 -18.58 -35.45 -69.01
N VAL A 93 -17.37 -34.92 -69.16
CA VAL A 93 -16.29 -35.59 -69.90
C VAL A 93 -15.80 -36.78 -69.08
N LEU A 94 -15.79 -37.96 -69.68
CA LEU A 94 -15.27 -39.17 -69.04
C LEU A 94 -13.74 -39.12 -69.00
N SER A 95 -13.17 -39.14 -67.80
CA SER A 95 -11.75 -39.44 -67.61
C SER A 95 -11.49 -40.93 -67.87
N GLY A 96 -10.22 -41.31 -68.08
CA GLY A 96 -9.86 -42.72 -68.26
C GLY A 96 -10.32 -43.60 -67.08
N ARG A 97 -10.24 -43.08 -65.86
CA ARG A 97 -10.74 -43.78 -64.66
C ARG A 97 -12.25 -43.99 -64.71
N LEU A 98 -13.02 -42.93 -64.93
CA LEU A 98 -14.49 -43.03 -65.02
C LEU A 98 -14.92 -43.95 -66.17
N PHE A 99 -14.18 -43.96 -67.26
CA PHE A 99 -14.43 -44.84 -68.40
C PHE A 99 -14.23 -46.32 -68.02
N VAL A 100 -13.15 -46.65 -67.30
CA VAL A 100 -12.88 -48.01 -66.81
C VAL A 100 -13.94 -48.44 -65.80
N ASP A 101 -14.32 -47.57 -64.86
CA ASP A 101 -15.38 -47.87 -63.89
C ASP A 101 -16.71 -48.15 -64.60
N LEU A 102 -17.06 -47.34 -65.60
CA LEU A 102 -18.26 -47.52 -66.40
C LEU A 102 -18.23 -48.82 -67.21
N ALA A 103 -17.11 -49.12 -67.87
CA ALA A 103 -16.92 -50.37 -68.61
C ALA A 103 -17.04 -51.58 -67.67
N THR A 104 -16.48 -51.48 -66.47
CA THR A 104 -16.56 -52.51 -65.44
C THR A 104 -18.01 -52.75 -65.01
N GLU A 105 -18.80 -51.70 -64.78
CA GLU A 105 -20.22 -51.82 -64.44
C GLU A 105 -21.04 -52.44 -65.58
N TYR A 106 -20.76 -52.09 -66.84
CA TYR A 106 -21.39 -52.75 -68.00
C TYR A 106 -21.03 -54.23 -68.10
N CYS A 107 -19.75 -54.59 -67.95
CA CYS A 107 -19.31 -55.99 -67.95
C CYS A 107 -19.99 -56.78 -66.82
N LYS A 108 -20.11 -56.21 -65.61
CA LYS A 108 -20.83 -56.86 -64.50
C LYS A 108 -22.29 -57.11 -64.83
N ALA A 109 -23.00 -56.12 -65.38
CA ALA A 109 -24.40 -56.29 -65.74
C ALA A 109 -24.58 -57.40 -66.79
N ILE A 110 -23.77 -57.39 -67.85
CA ILE A 110 -23.79 -58.40 -68.92
C ILE A 110 -23.50 -59.80 -68.35
N ASN A 111 -22.44 -59.93 -67.54
CA ASN A 111 -22.04 -61.21 -66.95
C ASN A 111 -23.07 -61.78 -65.97
N ASN A 112 -23.91 -60.92 -65.38
CA ASN A 112 -24.98 -61.31 -64.49
C ASN A 112 -26.33 -61.51 -65.22
N SER A 113 -26.33 -61.63 -66.55
CA SER A 113 -27.52 -61.76 -67.39
C SER A 113 -28.54 -60.62 -67.21
N ALA A 114 -28.09 -59.46 -66.73
CA ALA A 114 -28.90 -58.26 -66.63
C ALA A 114 -28.69 -57.39 -67.88
N VAL A 115 -29.74 -56.70 -68.32
CA VAL A 115 -29.61 -55.70 -69.39
C VAL A 115 -28.88 -54.49 -68.82
N PRO A 116 -27.66 -54.15 -69.31
CA PRO A 116 -26.94 -52.98 -68.83
C PRO A 116 -27.72 -51.71 -69.18
N THR A 117 -28.24 -51.01 -68.18
CA THR A 117 -28.85 -49.70 -68.38
C THR A 117 -27.80 -48.61 -68.16
N ILE A 118 -27.62 -47.75 -69.17
CA ILE A 118 -26.60 -46.68 -69.17
C ILE A 118 -26.71 -45.82 -67.89
N GLN A 119 -27.94 -45.48 -67.50
CA GLN A 119 -28.20 -44.60 -66.36
C GLN A 119 -27.83 -45.23 -65.01
N SER A 120 -28.11 -46.51 -64.79
CA SER A 120 -27.82 -47.17 -63.52
C SER A 120 -26.32 -47.36 -63.32
N ALA A 121 -25.61 -47.81 -64.36
CA ALA A 121 -24.16 -47.95 -64.34
C ALA A 121 -23.50 -46.59 -64.07
N TRP A 122 -23.94 -45.53 -64.74
CA TRP A 122 -23.44 -44.18 -64.50
C TRP A 122 -23.69 -43.71 -63.06
N THR A 123 -24.91 -43.89 -62.55
CA THR A 123 -25.25 -43.50 -61.16
C THR A 123 -24.37 -44.23 -60.14
N SER A 124 -24.13 -45.54 -60.35
CA SER A 124 -23.26 -46.37 -59.51
C SER A 124 -21.81 -45.87 -59.51
N VAL A 125 -21.27 -45.53 -60.69
CA VAL A 125 -19.92 -44.97 -60.86
C VAL A 125 -19.81 -43.61 -60.15
N VAL A 126 -20.79 -42.72 -60.33
CA VAL A 126 -20.81 -41.39 -59.67
C VAL A 126 -20.82 -41.56 -58.14
N GLN A 127 -21.70 -42.40 -57.59
CA GLN A 127 -21.76 -42.67 -56.15
C GLN A 127 -20.44 -43.23 -55.62
N HIS A 128 -19.84 -44.19 -56.34
CA HIS A 128 -18.56 -44.76 -55.97
C HIS A 128 -17.45 -43.70 -55.93
N GLN A 129 -17.34 -42.88 -56.98
CA GLN A 129 -16.32 -41.83 -57.07
C GLN A 129 -16.53 -40.74 -56.01
N LEU A 130 -17.77 -40.35 -55.70
CA LEU A 130 -18.06 -39.39 -54.62
C LEU A 130 -17.63 -39.92 -53.26
N ARG A 131 -17.87 -41.21 -52.99
CA ARG A 131 -17.44 -41.85 -51.73
C ARG A 131 -15.91 -41.87 -51.59
N LEU A 132 -15.18 -42.11 -52.68
CA LEU A 132 -13.72 -42.04 -52.66
C LEU A 132 -13.23 -40.61 -52.45
N SER A 133 -13.82 -39.65 -53.17
CA SER A 133 -13.46 -38.23 -53.05
C SER A 133 -13.74 -37.70 -51.64
N LEU A 134 -14.80 -38.17 -50.98
CA LEU A 134 -15.08 -37.89 -49.56
C LEU A 134 -13.98 -38.44 -48.65
N LYS A 135 -13.57 -39.69 -48.85
CA LYS A 135 -12.51 -40.33 -48.06
C LYS A 135 -11.19 -39.57 -48.20
N ASP A 136 -10.81 -39.24 -49.43
CA ASP A 136 -9.56 -38.54 -49.74
C ASP A 136 -9.58 -37.11 -49.18
N ALA A 137 -10.70 -36.40 -49.29
CA ALA A 137 -10.89 -35.07 -48.71
C ALA A 137 -10.74 -35.07 -47.18
N VAL A 138 -11.35 -36.05 -46.49
CA VAL A 138 -11.22 -36.19 -45.03
C VAL A 138 -9.78 -36.53 -44.62
N GLN A 139 -9.12 -37.39 -45.39
CA GLN A 139 -7.73 -37.77 -45.13
C GLN A 139 -6.78 -36.58 -45.32
N LEU A 140 -6.96 -35.80 -46.38
CA LEU A 140 -6.19 -34.59 -46.64
C LEU A 140 -6.36 -33.60 -45.49
N TYR A 141 -7.60 -33.27 -45.11
CA TYR A 141 -7.89 -32.38 -43.98
C TYR A 141 -7.18 -32.82 -42.70
N ARG A 142 -7.27 -34.12 -42.37
CA ARG A 142 -6.62 -34.69 -41.18
C ARG A 142 -5.10 -34.54 -41.24
N SER A 143 -4.48 -34.81 -42.39
CA SER A 143 -3.03 -34.71 -42.56
C SER A 143 -2.53 -33.27 -42.43
N GLU A 144 -3.25 -32.32 -43.03
CA GLU A 144 -2.98 -30.89 -42.97
C GLU A 144 -3.09 -30.36 -41.54
N MET A 145 -4.19 -30.66 -40.84
CA MET A 145 -4.36 -30.26 -39.44
C MET A 145 -3.31 -30.88 -38.53
N ASN A 146 -2.90 -32.13 -38.79
CA ASN A 146 -1.85 -32.77 -38.01
C ASN A 146 -0.49 -32.10 -38.21
N ALA A 147 -0.11 -31.84 -39.46
CA ALA A 147 1.18 -31.25 -39.80
C ALA A 147 1.27 -29.77 -39.38
N LYS A 148 0.22 -28.98 -39.63
CA LYS A 148 0.25 -27.52 -39.44
C LYS A 148 -0.25 -27.06 -38.07
N ALA A 149 -1.14 -27.81 -37.41
CA ALA A 149 -1.68 -27.44 -36.09
C ALA A 149 -1.17 -28.34 -34.95
N MET A 150 -1.41 -29.66 -35.00
CA MET A 150 -1.17 -30.56 -33.86
C MET A 150 0.26 -30.55 -33.31
N GLN A 151 1.26 -30.40 -34.19
CA GLN A 151 2.68 -30.32 -33.81
C GLN A 151 3.07 -29.00 -33.13
N ARG A 152 2.27 -27.94 -33.31
CA ARG A 152 2.58 -26.56 -32.86
C ARG A 152 1.72 -26.07 -31.70
N LEU A 153 0.83 -26.91 -31.20
CA LEU A 153 -0.03 -26.57 -30.06
C LEU A 153 0.81 -26.24 -28.80
N PRO A 154 0.42 -25.25 -27.98
CA PRO A 154 -0.80 -24.46 -28.10
C PRO A 154 -0.72 -23.30 -29.10
N LEU A 155 -1.83 -23.06 -29.81
CA LEU A 155 -2.01 -21.97 -30.77
C LEU A 155 -3.12 -21.04 -30.34
N ASP A 156 -3.04 -19.76 -30.73
CA ASP A 156 -4.12 -18.80 -30.53
C ASP A 156 -5.32 -19.12 -31.44
N ALA A 157 -6.49 -18.58 -31.07
CA ALA A 157 -7.73 -18.88 -31.76
C ALA A 157 -7.71 -18.43 -33.24
N SER A 158 -7.02 -17.32 -33.54
CA SER A 158 -6.85 -16.81 -34.90
C SER A 158 -6.01 -17.77 -35.75
N ASP A 159 -4.79 -18.10 -35.31
CA ASP A 159 -3.87 -19.02 -36.00
C ASP A 159 -4.51 -20.38 -36.28
N LEU A 160 -5.18 -20.98 -35.28
CA LEU A 160 -5.82 -22.29 -35.46
C LEU A 160 -6.97 -22.22 -36.48
N ASN A 161 -7.72 -21.12 -36.49
CA ASN A 161 -8.82 -20.91 -37.43
C ASN A 161 -8.33 -20.68 -38.86
N GLU A 162 -7.18 -20.03 -39.05
CA GLU A 162 -6.55 -19.87 -40.37
C GLU A 162 -6.13 -21.22 -40.94
N VAL A 163 -5.44 -22.05 -40.16
CA VAL A 163 -5.06 -23.41 -40.57
C VAL A 163 -6.30 -24.25 -40.89
N HIS A 164 -7.34 -24.16 -40.05
CA HIS A 164 -8.62 -24.85 -40.28
C HIS A 164 -9.27 -24.43 -41.59
N LYS A 165 -9.39 -23.12 -41.86
CA LYS A 165 -10.02 -22.59 -43.08
C LYS A 165 -9.26 -23.03 -44.34
N ALA A 166 -7.93 -22.96 -44.32
CA ALA A 166 -7.09 -23.42 -45.42
C ALA A 166 -7.29 -24.92 -45.70
N ALA A 167 -7.15 -25.76 -44.66
CA ALA A 167 -7.33 -27.21 -44.79
C ALA A 167 -8.76 -27.59 -45.22
N GLN A 168 -9.77 -26.84 -44.74
CA GLN A 168 -11.17 -27.04 -45.14
C GLN A 168 -11.39 -26.70 -46.62
N ALA A 169 -10.82 -25.60 -47.11
CA ALA A 169 -10.91 -25.22 -48.51
C ALA A 169 -10.26 -26.29 -49.42
N ASP A 170 -9.08 -26.78 -49.05
CA ASP A 170 -8.39 -27.84 -49.79
C ASP A 170 -9.19 -29.15 -49.81
N ALA A 171 -9.77 -29.55 -48.69
CA ALA A 171 -10.62 -30.73 -48.62
C ALA A 171 -11.89 -30.59 -49.48
N ILE A 172 -12.53 -29.41 -49.49
CA ILE A 172 -13.68 -29.14 -50.37
C ILE A 172 -13.26 -29.18 -51.84
N ASN A 173 -12.10 -28.64 -52.20
CA ASN A 173 -11.57 -28.69 -53.56
C ASN A 173 -11.34 -30.12 -54.04
N VAL A 174 -10.80 -31.00 -53.17
CA VAL A 174 -10.64 -32.42 -53.49
C VAL A 174 -12.00 -33.09 -53.73
N TYR A 175 -12.99 -32.83 -52.88
CA TYR A 175 -14.33 -33.41 -53.02
C TYR A 175 -15.07 -32.94 -54.28
N THR A 176 -14.93 -31.66 -54.63
CA THR A 176 -15.60 -31.08 -55.81
C THR A 176 -14.82 -31.26 -57.13
N GLY A 177 -13.55 -31.65 -57.05
CA GLY A 177 -12.63 -31.83 -58.18
C GLY A 177 -13.17 -32.66 -59.36
N PRO A 178 -13.93 -33.76 -59.14
CA PRO A 178 -14.53 -34.52 -60.23
C PRO A 178 -15.58 -33.77 -61.07
N LYS A 179 -16.12 -32.63 -60.60
CA LYS A 179 -17.14 -31.80 -61.28
C LYS A 179 -18.45 -32.54 -61.61
N PHE A 180 -18.90 -33.40 -60.70
CA PHE A 180 -20.26 -33.97 -60.76
C PHE A 180 -21.32 -32.89 -60.46
N ASP A 181 -22.58 -33.16 -60.83
CA ASP A 181 -23.70 -32.24 -60.57
C ASP A 181 -23.86 -31.93 -59.06
N PRO A 182 -23.67 -30.67 -58.64
CA PRO A 182 -23.85 -30.25 -57.26
C PRO A 182 -25.28 -30.40 -56.73
N ASN A 183 -26.28 -30.49 -57.62
CA ASN A 183 -27.68 -30.62 -57.24
C ASN A 183 -28.12 -32.05 -56.96
N SER A 184 -27.33 -33.04 -57.35
CA SER A 184 -27.63 -34.45 -57.10
C SER A 184 -27.67 -34.78 -55.59
N SER A 185 -28.58 -35.69 -55.20
CA SER A 185 -28.75 -36.11 -53.80
C SER A 185 -27.44 -36.68 -53.23
N ALA A 186 -26.79 -37.58 -53.98
CA ALA A 186 -25.53 -38.20 -53.57
C ALA A 186 -24.41 -37.18 -53.33
N PHE A 187 -24.30 -36.14 -54.17
CA PHE A 187 -23.31 -35.09 -53.98
C PHE A 187 -23.59 -34.27 -52.71
N LYS A 188 -24.85 -33.87 -52.49
CA LYS A 188 -25.28 -33.10 -51.32
C LYS A 188 -25.05 -33.88 -50.02
N GLU A 189 -25.42 -35.16 -50.00
CA GLU A 189 -25.20 -36.05 -48.86
C GLU A 189 -23.72 -36.19 -48.51
N GLY A 190 -22.87 -36.46 -49.50
CA GLY A 190 -21.42 -36.56 -49.29
C GLY A 190 -20.79 -35.22 -48.84
N HIS A 191 -21.29 -34.09 -49.34
CA HIS A 191 -20.82 -32.76 -48.93
C HIS A 191 -21.22 -32.44 -47.48
N VAL A 192 -22.43 -32.80 -47.05
CA VAL A 192 -22.87 -32.68 -45.65
C VAL A 192 -22.05 -33.60 -44.76
N ALA A 193 -21.79 -34.84 -45.18
CA ALA A 193 -20.95 -35.78 -44.45
C ALA A 193 -19.50 -35.26 -44.30
N LEU A 194 -18.94 -34.66 -45.35
CA LEU A 194 -17.61 -34.02 -45.30
C LEU A 194 -17.57 -32.90 -44.27
N LYS A 195 -18.53 -31.96 -44.32
CA LYS A 195 -18.61 -30.85 -43.36
C LYS A 195 -18.74 -31.34 -41.92
N SER A 196 -19.58 -32.35 -41.69
CA SER A 196 -19.74 -32.98 -40.37
C SER A 196 -18.42 -33.60 -39.89
N LYS A 197 -17.71 -34.32 -40.75
CA LYS A 197 -16.44 -34.96 -40.37
C LYS A 197 -15.32 -33.96 -40.11
N ILE A 198 -15.22 -32.91 -40.92
CA ILE A 198 -14.32 -31.78 -40.70
C ILE A 198 -14.60 -31.11 -39.35
N LYS A 199 -15.87 -30.86 -39.03
CA LYS A 199 -16.27 -30.29 -37.74
C LYS A 199 -15.81 -31.16 -36.57
N GLN A 200 -16.10 -32.46 -36.59
CA GLN A 200 -15.66 -33.40 -35.54
C GLN A 200 -14.13 -33.38 -35.33
N LEU A 201 -13.36 -33.40 -36.43
CA LEU A 201 -11.91 -33.35 -36.37
C LEU A 201 -11.40 -32.00 -35.83
N HIS A 202 -12.03 -30.89 -36.24
CA HIS A 202 -11.68 -29.57 -35.74
C HIS A 202 -11.96 -29.42 -34.24
N ASP A 203 -13.12 -29.90 -33.78
CA ASP A 203 -13.49 -29.87 -32.37
C ASP A 203 -12.51 -30.69 -31.51
N HIS A 204 -12.05 -31.84 -32.02
CA HIS A 204 -10.98 -32.61 -31.37
C HIS A 204 -9.67 -31.82 -31.26
N VAL A 205 -9.22 -31.18 -32.34
CA VAL A 205 -8.00 -30.34 -32.30
C VAL A 205 -8.16 -29.15 -31.35
N LYS A 206 -9.35 -28.54 -31.27
CA LYS A 206 -9.64 -27.47 -30.29
C LYS A 206 -9.54 -27.97 -28.85
N ALA A 207 -10.06 -29.16 -28.56
CA ALA A 207 -9.96 -29.75 -27.23
C ALA A 207 -8.49 -30.02 -26.84
N GLU A 208 -7.70 -30.60 -27.74
CA GLU A 208 -6.26 -30.82 -27.55
C GLU A 208 -5.50 -29.48 -27.36
N ASN A 209 -5.85 -28.46 -28.15
CA ASN A 209 -5.28 -27.12 -28.03
C ASN A 209 -5.58 -26.52 -26.66
N LYS A 210 -6.82 -26.60 -26.19
CA LYS A 210 -7.21 -26.14 -24.85
C LYS A 210 -6.44 -26.87 -23.76
N GLY A 211 -6.35 -28.20 -23.82
CA GLY A 211 -5.63 -29.00 -22.83
C GLY A 211 -4.11 -28.71 -22.77
N LYS A 212 -3.46 -28.50 -23.92
CA LYS A 212 -2.05 -28.09 -23.97
C LYS A 212 -1.85 -26.64 -23.50
N SER A 213 -2.74 -25.73 -23.90
CA SER A 213 -2.71 -24.33 -23.46
C SER A 213 -2.85 -24.22 -21.95
N MET A 214 -3.80 -24.95 -21.34
CA MET A 214 -4.00 -24.96 -19.89
C MET A 214 -2.71 -25.35 -19.15
N ARG A 215 -2.11 -26.49 -19.50
CA ARG A 215 -0.86 -26.98 -18.87
C ARG A 215 0.30 -25.99 -19.03
N SER A 216 0.45 -25.41 -20.22
CA SER A 216 1.52 -24.44 -20.49
C SER A 216 1.30 -23.14 -19.70
N CYS A 217 0.08 -22.61 -19.68
CA CYS A 217 -0.27 -21.39 -18.97
C CYS A 217 -0.12 -21.56 -17.45
N GLU A 218 -0.60 -22.67 -16.88
CA GLU A 218 -0.44 -22.97 -15.46
C GLU A 218 1.04 -23.10 -15.06
N MET A 219 1.86 -23.73 -15.90
CA MET A 219 3.30 -23.85 -15.65
C MET A 219 3.99 -22.48 -15.60
N ILE A 220 3.73 -21.63 -16.61
CA ILE A 220 4.27 -20.26 -16.67
C ILE A 220 3.77 -19.44 -15.48
N ALA A 221 2.48 -19.54 -15.15
CA ALA A 221 1.88 -18.82 -14.03
C ALA A 221 2.53 -19.22 -12.69
N LYS A 222 2.70 -20.53 -12.46
CA LYS A 222 3.39 -21.07 -11.28
C LYS A 222 4.83 -20.60 -11.17
N GLU A 223 5.59 -20.69 -12.27
CA GLU A 223 6.99 -20.24 -12.29
C GLU A 223 7.12 -18.74 -11.98
N LEU A 224 6.27 -17.91 -12.58
CA LEU A 224 6.28 -16.46 -12.34
C LEU A 224 5.87 -16.10 -10.91
N TYR A 225 4.84 -16.76 -10.37
CA TYR A 225 4.40 -16.57 -8.99
C TYR A 225 5.50 -16.97 -7.99
N MET A 226 6.08 -18.16 -8.14
CA MET A 226 7.17 -18.64 -7.29
C MET A 226 8.34 -17.65 -7.28
N ARG A 227 8.78 -17.23 -8.47
CA ARG A 227 9.98 -16.42 -8.63
C ARG A 227 9.81 -14.98 -8.13
N GLU A 228 8.71 -14.33 -8.48
CA GLU A 228 8.53 -12.90 -8.23
C GLU A 228 7.83 -12.60 -6.90
N ILE A 229 6.99 -13.53 -6.41
CA ILE A 229 6.05 -13.27 -5.30
C ILE A 229 6.27 -14.18 -4.11
N GLU A 230 6.16 -15.50 -4.28
CA GLU A 230 6.19 -16.48 -3.17
C GLU A 230 7.47 -16.37 -2.35
N ASN A 231 8.63 -16.38 -3.02
CA ASN A 231 9.93 -16.24 -2.35
C ASN A 231 10.06 -14.94 -1.52
N LYS A 232 9.40 -13.85 -1.95
CA LYS A 232 9.41 -12.58 -1.22
C LYS A 232 8.40 -12.58 -0.08
N LEU A 233 7.26 -13.27 -0.22
CA LEU A 233 6.28 -13.40 0.86
C LEU A 233 6.82 -14.21 2.04
N ASP A 234 7.63 -15.24 1.77
CA ASP A 234 8.22 -16.09 2.81
C ASP A 234 9.28 -15.38 3.65
N VAL A 235 9.89 -14.32 3.12
CA VAL A 235 10.91 -13.53 3.82
C VAL A 235 10.25 -12.37 4.59
N ALA A 236 10.25 -12.49 5.93
CA ALA A 236 9.69 -11.46 6.80
C ALA A 236 10.28 -10.07 6.52
N GLY A 237 9.40 -9.09 6.27
CA GLY A 237 9.77 -7.71 5.99
C GLY A 237 10.19 -7.40 4.55
N SER A 238 10.16 -8.37 3.63
CA SER A 238 10.43 -8.14 2.19
C SER A 238 9.38 -7.22 1.55
N TYR A 239 8.11 -7.37 1.93
CA TYR A 239 7.03 -6.44 1.59
C TYR A 239 6.69 -5.57 2.79
N ARG A 240 6.79 -4.25 2.62
CA ARG A 240 6.48 -3.26 3.67
C ARG A 240 5.07 -2.68 3.54
N ASN A 241 4.47 -2.79 2.36
CA ASN A 241 3.16 -2.24 2.03
C ASN A 241 2.53 -3.05 0.89
N PHE A 242 1.24 -2.83 0.64
CA PHE A 242 0.53 -3.48 -0.46
C PHE A 242 1.01 -2.99 -1.84
N ASP A 243 1.49 -1.75 -1.96
CA ASP A 243 1.92 -1.19 -3.26
C ASP A 243 3.08 -1.96 -3.88
N SER A 244 4.06 -2.37 -3.06
CA SER A 244 5.19 -3.18 -3.51
C SER A 244 4.75 -4.57 -4.01
N LEU A 245 3.82 -5.22 -3.31
CA LEU A 245 3.23 -6.48 -3.74
C LEU A 245 2.41 -6.32 -5.04
N LEU A 246 1.60 -5.26 -5.14
CA LEU A 246 0.80 -4.99 -6.33
C LEU A 246 1.65 -4.64 -7.56
N SER A 247 2.80 -3.99 -7.37
CA SER A 247 3.77 -3.73 -8.44
C SER A 247 4.35 -5.04 -8.99
N ASP A 248 4.73 -5.98 -8.10
CA ASP A 248 5.24 -7.28 -8.53
C ASP A 248 4.14 -8.11 -9.23
N TRP A 249 2.90 -8.05 -8.75
CA TRP A 249 1.74 -8.64 -9.44
C TRP A 249 1.48 -8.03 -10.83
N ASP A 250 1.63 -6.71 -10.99
CA ASP A 250 1.52 -6.07 -12.31
C ASP A 250 2.62 -6.58 -13.26
N GLN A 251 3.84 -6.77 -12.76
CA GLN A 251 4.94 -7.33 -13.54
C GLN A 251 4.71 -8.81 -13.91
N VAL A 252 4.21 -9.62 -12.97
CA VAL A 252 3.79 -11.01 -13.23
C VAL A 252 2.71 -11.04 -14.30
N ARG A 253 1.67 -10.20 -14.18
CA ARG A 253 0.59 -10.09 -15.16
C ARG A 253 1.12 -9.73 -16.54
N LYS A 254 1.94 -8.69 -16.67
CA LYS A 254 2.53 -8.26 -17.95
C LYS A 254 3.37 -9.38 -18.58
N THR A 255 4.23 -10.01 -17.78
CA THR A 255 5.11 -11.09 -18.26
C THR A 255 4.32 -12.33 -18.67
N TYR A 256 3.28 -12.68 -17.91
CA TYR A 256 2.37 -13.77 -18.22
C TYR A 256 1.64 -13.50 -19.54
N LEU A 257 1.06 -12.32 -19.73
CA LEU A 257 0.36 -11.94 -20.97
C LEU A 257 1.28 -11.95 -22.20
N LEU A 258 2.59 -11.75 -22.03
CA LEU A 258 3.57 -11.84 -23.12
C LEU A 258 3.97 -13.28 -23.44
N LYS A 259 4.07 -14.16 -22.43
CA LYS A 259 4.56 -15.54 -22.60
C LYS A 259 3.46 -16.56 -22.86
N ALA A 260 2.30 -16.40 -22.23
CA ALA A 260 1.19 -17.34 -22.30
C ALA A 260 0.49 -17.26 -23.66
N LYS A 261 0.15 -18.44 -24.21
CA LYS A 261 -0.49 -18.59 -25.52
C LYS A 261 -1.67 -19.56 -25.46
N GLY A 262 -2.60 -19.35 -26.38
CA GLY A 262 -3.74 -20.23 -26.58
C GLY A 262 -4.96 -19.89 -25.72
N PRO A 263 -6.04 -20.67 -25.89
CA PRO A 263 -7.38 -20.31 -25.40
C PRO A 263 -7.51 -20.34 -23.87
N ALA A 264 -6.62 -20.99 -23.13
CA ALA A 264 -6.68 -21.06 -21.67
C ALA A 264 -6.01 -19.87 -20.97
N ARG A 265 -5.39 -18.95 -21.72
CA ARG A 265 -4.64 -17.79 -21.18
C ARG A 265 -5.47 -16.96 -20.20
N GLU A 266 -6.68 -16.56 -20.58
CA GLU A 266 -7.56 -15.75 -19.75
C GLU A 266 -8.18 -16.55 -18.59
N GLU A 267 -8.45 -17.84 -18.82
CA GLU A 267 -9.00 -18.75 -17.81
C GLU A 267 -8.01 -18.93 -16.66
N VAL A 268 -6.73 -19.20 -16.94
CA VAL A 268 -5.69 -19.35 -15.91
C VAL A 268 -5.38 -18.02 -15.20
N LEU A 269 -5.47 -16.89 -15.91
CA LEU A 269 -5.29 -15.56 -15.31
C LEU A 269 -6.38 -15.25 -14.27
N SER A 270 -7.65 -15.47 -14.65
CA SER A 270 -8.82 -15.13 -13.83
C SER A 270 -9.08 -16.12 -12.70
N THR A 271 -8.65 -17.37 -12.83
CA THR A 271 -8.83 -18.40 -11.79
C THR A 271 -7.57 -18.53 -10.93
N TRP A 272 -6.50 -19.09 -11.49
CA TRP A 272 -5.31 -19.45 -10.74
C TRP A 272 -4.52 -18.22 -10.26
N LEU A 273 -4.13 -17.31 -11.16
CA LEU A 273 -3.34 -16.13 -10.78
C LEU A 273 -4.13 -15.19 -9.85
N PHE A 274 -5.40 -14.95 -10.14
CA PHE A 274 -6.24 -14.12 -9.27
C PHE A 274 -6.40 -14.73 -7.87
N GLN A 275 -6.62 -16.04 -7.77
CA GLN A 275 -6.69 -16.72 -6.47
C GLN A 275 -5.37 -16.60 -5.69
N GLN A 276 -4.22 -16.78 -6.36
CA GLN A 276 -2.91 -16.57 -5.74
C GLN A 276 -2.70 -15.11 -5.31
N MET A 277 -3.20 -14.14 -6.08
CA MET A 277 -3.16 -12.72 -5.70
C MET A 277 -3.94 -12.47 -4.41
N VAL A 278 -5.17 -12.98 -4.30
CA VAL A 278 -5.97 -12.86 -3.08
C VAL A 278 -5.26 -13.52 -1.89
N GLN A 279 -4.68 -14.71 -2.07
CA GLN A 279 -3.93 -15.40 -1.01
C GLN A 279 -2.69 -14.60 -0.58
N SER A 280 -1.91 -14.06 -1.52
CA SER A 280 -0.74 -13.24 -1.20
C SER A 280 -1.07 -11.97 -0.42
N VAL A 281 -2.18 -11.31 -0.76
CA VAL A 281 -2.68 -10.12 -0.04
C VAL A 281 -3.10 -10.51 1.38
N GLN A 282 -3.76 -11.65 1.55
CA GLN A 282 -4.15 -12.16 2.86
C GLN A 282 -2.92 -12.44 3.74
N VAL A 283 -1.89 -13.08 3.19
CA VAL A 283 -0.64 -13.38 3.90
C VAL A 283 0.11 -12.09 4.29
N LEU A 284 0.17 -11.11 3.38
CA LEU A 284 0.78 -9.83 3.70
C LEU A 284 -0.01 -9.07 4.76
N TRP A 285 -1.35 -9.10 4.70
CA TRP A 285 -2.21 -8.49 5.72
C TRP A 285 -1.95 -9.08 7.11
N THR A 286 -1.93 -10.41 7.25
CA THR A 286 -1.68 -11.04 8.55
C THR A 286 -0.28 -10.76 9.08
N SER A 287 0.73 -10.71 8.19
CA SER A 287 2.10 -10.34 8.54
C SER A 287 2.21 -8.89 9.04
N LEU A 288 1.61 -7.93 8.33
CA LEU A 288 1.59 -6.52 8.73
C LEU A 288 0.78 -6.30 10.01
N GLN A 289 -0.35 -6.99 10.17
CA GLN A 289 -1.15 -6.93 11.39
C GLN A 289 -0.37 -7.45 12.60
N SER A 290 0.31 -8.60 12.46
CA SER A 290 1.16 -9.15 13.53
C SER A 290 2.32 -8.21 13.87
N GLY A 291 2.94 -7.57 12.87
CA GLY A 291 3.97 -6.55 13.08
C GLY A 291 3.45 -5.34 13.86
N LEU A 292 2.27 -4.82 13.51
CA LEU A 292 1.62 -3.72 14.23
C LEU A 292 1.25 -4.09 15.67
N GLU A 293 0.74 -5.31 15.89
CA GLU A 293 0.43 -5.82 17.24
C GLU A 293 1.70 -5.95 18.10
N ALA A 294 2.82 -6.41 17.52
CA ALA A 294 4.11 -6.49 18.19
C ALA A 294 4.65 -5.08 18.55
N ASP A 295 4.55 -4.12 17.63
CA ASP A 295 4.93 -2.72 17.88
C ASP A 295 4.05 -2.10 18.96
N GLN A 296 2.73 -2.31 18.92
CA GLN A 296 1.80 -1.84 19.93
C GLN A 296 2.13 -2.44 21.32
N GLY A 297 2.44 -3.74 21.40
CA GLY A 297 2.88 -4.38 22.63
C GLY A 297 4.20 -3.81 23.17
N ALA A 298 5.17 -3.55 22.29
CA ALA A 298 6.44 -2.92 22.66
C ALA A 298 6.26 -1.49 23.17
N LEU A 299 5.40 -0.69 22.51
CA LEU A 299 5.03 0.65 22.97
C LEU A 299 4.29 0.61 24.31
N GLN A 300 3.33 -0.30 24.48
CA GLN A 300 2.58 -0.45 25.73
C GLN A 300 3.49 -0.83 26.90
N LYS A 301 4.51 -1.68 26.67
CA LYS A 301 5.55 -1.98 27.66
C LYS A 301 6.41 -0.75 28.00
N LYS A 302 6.83 0.03 27.00
CA LYS A 302 7.57 1.29 27.25
C LYS A 302 6.75 2.30 28.05
N VAL A 303 5.45 2.40 27.78
CA VAL A 303 4.53 3.30 28.51
C VAL A 303 4.35 2.82 29.95
N SER A 304 4.18 1.52 30.20
CA SER A 304 4.06 1.00 31.57
C SER A 304 5.36 1.19 32.37
N GLU A 305 6.52 0.95 31.76
CA GLU A 305 7.82 1.22 32.38
C GLU A 305 8.01 2.71 32.72
N ALA A 306 7.62 3.63 31.83
CA ALA A 306 7.67 5.07 32.08
C ALA A 306 6.70 5.49 33.19
N ALA A 307 5.49 4.91 33.24
CA ALA A 307 4.52 5.16 34.29
C ALA A 307 5.02 4.68 35.66
N SER A 308 5.63 3.49 35.74
CA SER A 308 6.23 2.97 36.97
C SER A 308 7.39 3.85 37.45
N ARG A 309 8.25 4.36 36.54
CA ARG A 309 9.32 5.31 36.89
C ARG A 309 8.75 6.61 37.45
N SER A 310 7.74 7.18 36.79
CA SER A 310 7.08 8.41 37.27
C SER A 310 6.41 8.25 38.62
N ALA A 311 5.79 7.09 38.91
CA ALA A 311 5.22 6.79 40.22
C ALA A 311 6.31 6.73 41.31
N ALA A 312 7.41 6.00 41.05
CA ALA A 312 8.53 5.90 41.99
C ALA A 312 9.18 7.27 42.29
N ASP A 313 9.26 8.16 41.31
CA ASP A 313 9.78 9.52 41.52
C ASP A 313 8.82 10.40 42.34
N ARG A 314 7.50 10.25 42.17
CA ARG A 314 6.51 10.93 43.02
C ARG A 314 6.59 10.48 44.48
N ASP A 315 6.75 9.17 44.72
CA ASP A 315 6.87 8.63 46.08
C ASP A 315 8.15 9.14 46.76
N ARG A 316 9.28 9.22 46.04
CA ARG A 316 10.53 9.82 46.55
C ARG A 316 10.36 11.29 46.91
N GLN A 317 9.70 12.08 46.05
CA GLN A 317 9.42 13.49 46.33
C GLN A 317 8.54 13.67 47.58
N ALA A 318 7.48 12.86 47.72
CA ALA A 318 6.61 12.90 48.89
C ALA A 318 7.36 12.53 50.19
N GLU A 319 8.27 11.56 50.14
CA GLU A 319 9.08 11.17 51.30
C GLU A 319 10.09 12.25 51.71
N ASP A 320 10.72 12.93 50.75
CA ASP A 320 11.63 14.05 51.01
C ASP A 320 10.91 15.26 51.61
N GLU A 321 9.70 15.57 51.16
CA GLU A 321 8.86 16.61 51.75
C GLU A 321 8.48 16.26 53.19
N ARG A 322 8.13 14.99 53.47
CA ARG A 322 7.81 14.51 54.82
C ARG A 322 9.00 14.63 55.77
N LYS A 323 10.22 14.28 55.32
CA LYS A 323 11.46 14.43 56.11
C LYS A 323 11.77 15.89 56.41
N LYS A 324 11.57 16.81 55.45
CA LYS A 324 11.75 18.25 55.65
C LYS A 324 10.75 18.82 56.67
N ALA A 325 9.48 18.44 56.58
CA ALA A 325 8.44 18.88 57.52
C ALA A 325 8.70 18.41 58.96
N GLN A 326 9.20 17.18 59.14
CA GLN A 326 9.58 16.66 60.47
C GLN A 326 10.76 17.44 61.08
N LYS A 327 11.79 17.75 60.29
CA LYS A 327 12.93 18.57 60.77
C LYS A 327 12.48 19.96 61.22
N LEU A 328 11.54 20.57 60.49
CA LEU A 328 11.01 21.89 60.82
C LEU A 328 10.24 21.90 62.15
N LYS A 329 9.35 20.91 62.37
CA LYS A 329 8.61 20.75 63.63
C LYS A 329 9.53 20.53 64.85
N ALA A 330 10.60 19.76 64.69
CA ALA A 330 11.57 19.52 65.77
C ALA A 330 12.33 20.80 66.16
N ALA A 331 12.68 21.64 65.18
CA ALA A 331 13.32 22.92 65.43
C ALA A 331 12.39 23.90 66.17
N GLU A 332 11.11 23.93 65.79
CA GLU A 332 10.09 24.79 66.41
C GLU A 332 9.85 24.45 67.89
N GLN A 333 9.75 23.16 68.22
CA GLN A 333 9.57 22.71 69.61
C GLN A 333 10.77 23.07 70.51
N LYS A 334 11.99 22.97 69.97
CA LYS A 334 13.21 23.30 70.71
C LYS A 334 13.25 24.80 71.05
N TRP A 335 12.85 25.65 70.12
CA TRP A 335 12.80 27.10 70.32
C TRP A 335 11.74 27.52 71.35
N LEU A 336 10.54 26.92 71.30
CA LEU A 336 9.46 27.22 72.25
C LEU A 336 9.86 26.92 73.70
N ALA A 337 10.57 25.82 73.94
CA ALA A 337 11.06 25.46 75.26
C ALA A 337 12.10 26.45 75.81
N GLU A 338 12.99 26.93 74.95
CA GLU A 338 14.06 27.89 75.30
C GLU A 338 13.47 29.27 75.63
N LYS A 339 12.47 29.72 74.87
CA LYS A 339 11.72 30.96 75.13
C LYS A 339 11.02 30.95 76.49
N ALA A 340 10.32 29.86 76.82
CA ALA A 340 9.60 29.74 78.09
C ALA A 340 10.53 29.72 79.33
N GLY A 341 11.75 29.19 79.18
CA GLY A 341 12.75 29.20 80.26
C GLY A 341 13.27 30.60 80.57
N LEU A 342 13.47 31.42 79.54
CA LEU A 342 13.98 32.78 79.68
C LEU A 342 12.92 33.76 80.19
N GLU A 343 11.65 33.60 79.80
CA GLU A 343 10.55 34.46 80.29
C GLU A 343 10.34 34.32 81.82
N ARG A 344 10.47 33.12 82.41
CA ARG A 344 10.38 32.94 83.86
C ARG A 344 11.48 33.69 84.64
N GLN A 345 12.69 33.72 84.09
CA GLN A 345 13.83 34.39 84.73
C GLN A 345 13.68 35.92 84.74
N VAL A 346 12.93 36.48 83.78
CA VAL A 346 12.68 37.94 83.69
C VAL A 346 11.56 38.37 84.66
N GLU A 347 10.55 37.54 84.88
CA GLU A 347 9.42 37.89 85.74
C GLU A 347 9.79 37.94 87.24
N GLU A 348 10.71 37.08 87.70
CA GLU A 348 11.26 37.10 89.07
C GLU A 348 12.13 38.33 89.32
N ALA A 349 12.90 38.77 88.32
CA ALA A 349 13.77 39.93 88.43
C ALA A 349 13.01 41.26 88.55
N ARG A 350 11.85 41.40 87.87
CA ARG A 350 11.05 42.64 87.87
C ARG A 350 10.40 42.99 89.21
N ARG A 351 10.16 42.01 90.10
CA ARG A 351 9.60 42.28 91.43
C ARG A 351 10.57 42.99 92.38
N GLY A 352 11.88 42.92 92.15
CA GLY A 352 12.90 43.55 93.02
C GLY A 352 13.24 45.00 92.69
N ALA A 353 13.01 45.48 91.47
CA ALA A 353 13.47 46.79 90.99
C ALA A 353 12.71 47.99 91.60
N GLY A 354 11.51 47.79 92.15
CA GLY A 354 10.69 48.87 92.73
C GLY A 354 11.19 49.40 94.09
N ASP A 355 12.01 48.63 94.81
CA ASP A 355 12.45 48.95 96.17
C ASP A 355 13.84 49.64 96.22
N ALA A 356 14.61 49.58 95.12
CA ALA A 356 16.01 50.01 95.07
C ALA A 356 16.20 51.54 94.94
N ASP A 357 15.31 52.25 94.25
CA ASP A 357 15.38 53.72 94.15
C ASP A 357 15.02 54.43 95.46
N ARG A 358 14.27 53.75 96.34
CA ARG A 358 13.97 54.22 97.70
C ARG A 358 15.18 54.05 98.62
N ALA A 359 15.83 52.89 98.54
CA ALA A 359 17.04 52.55 99.31
C ALA A 359 18.25 53.45 98.98
N LYS A 360 18.45 53.85 97.72
CA LYS A 360 19.58 54.74 97.34
C LYS A 360 19.53 56.10 98.01
N ARG A 361 18.33 56.68 98.21
CA ARG A 361 18.15 57.96 98.90
C ARG A 361 18.42 57.83 100.40
N GLU A 362 18.02 56.70 100.98
CA GLU A 362 18.23 56.33 102.38
C GLU A 362 19.72 56.16 102.71
N ILE A 363 20.52 55.50 101.85
CA ILE A 363 21.97 55.36 102.06
C ILE A 363 22.67 56.72 102.14
N THR A 364 22.29 57.68 101.29
CA THR A 364 22.86 59.04 101.33
C THR A 364 22.50 59.78 102.61
N GLN A 365 21.24 59.70 103.05
CA GLN A 365 20.79 60.34 104.30
C GLN A 365 21.45 59.72 105.53
N LEU A 366 21.56 58.39 105.59
CA LEU A 366 22.22 57.67 106.68
C LEU A 366 23.73 57.99 106.77
N ARG A 367 24.39 58.26 105.63
CA ARG A 367 25.80 58.68 105.60
C ARG A 367 26.02 60.09 106.15
N GLU A 368 25.07 60.99 105.98
CA GLU A 368 25.15 62.35 106.53
C GLU A 368 24.87 62.35 108.04
N THR A 369 23.87 61.58 108.49
CA THR A 369 23.56 61.45 109.92
C THR A 369 24.65 60.72 110.70
N GLU A 370 25.24 59.65 110.14
CA GLU A 370 26.39 58.96 110.75
C GLU A 370 27.58 59.91 110.94
N ARG A 371 27.81 60.84 109.99
CA ARG A 371 28.91 61.81 110.07
C ARG A 371 28.66 62.85 111.17
N SER A 372 27.46 63.41 111.23
CA SER A 372 27.04 64.37 112.27
C SER A 372 27.11 63.76 113.69
N LEU A 373 26.66 62.51 113.86
CA LEU A 373 26.74 61.82 115.14
C LEU A 373 28.19 61.50 115.56
N ARG A 374 29.08 61.18 114.61
CA ARG A 374 30.52 61.00 114.91
C ARG A 374 31.17 62.30 115.37
N ASP A 375 30.80 63.44 114.77
CA ASP A 375 31.29 64.75 115.21
C ASP A 375 30.80 65.08 116.63
N GLN A 376 29.54 64.77 116.96
CA GLN A 376 29.00 64.91 118.32
C GLN A 376 29.68 63.99 119.34
N VAL A 377 29.97 62.74 118.96
CA VAL A 377 30.75 61.78 119.78
C VAL A 377 32.14 62.33 120.07
N SER A 378 32.79 62.96 119.08
CA SER A 378 34.12 63.58 119.25
C SER A 378 34.09 64.75 120.24
N ILE A 379 33.07 65.61 120.16
CA ILE A 379 32.91 66.76 121.07
C ILE A 379 32.62 66.27 122.49
N LEU A 380 31.74 65.28 122.66
CA LEU A 380 31.42 64.68 123.95
C LEU A 380 32.61 63.90 124.55
N GLN A 381 33.46 63.29 123.72
CA GLN A 381 34.71 62.69 124.20
C GLN A 381 35.65 63.73 124.79
N GLN A 382 35.80 64.88 124.13
CA GLN A 382 36.61 65.98 124.67
C GLN A 382 36.04 66.56 125.96
N SER A 383 34.71 66.68 126.07
CA SER A 383 34.09 67.19 127.30
C SER A 383 34.14 66.19 128.47
N VAL A 384 34.03 64.88 128.20
CA VAL A 384 34.27 63.84 129.22
C VAL A 384 35.72 63.92 129.71
N GLN A 385 36.69 64.06 128.81
CA GLN A 385 38.11 64.16 129.18
C GLN A 385 38.41 65.43 130.00
N SER A 386 37.81 66.57 129.68
CA SER A 386 38.00 67.79 130.47
C SER A 386 37.35 67.68 131.85
N ALA A 387 36.13 67.13 131.93
CA ALA A 387 35.41 66.95 133.20
C ALA A 387 36.09 65.91 134.11
N GLU A 388 36.73 64.88 133.56
CA GLU A 388 37.56 63.94 134.33
C GLU A 388 38.81 64.62 134.91
N HIS A 389 39.45 65.48 134.13
CA HIS A 389 40.62 66.25 134.57
C HIS A 389 40.25 67.27 135.67
N ASP A 390 39.10 67.93 135.54
CA ASP A 390 38.57 68.87 136.53
C ASP A 390 38.13 68.15 137.82
N ALA A 391 37.59 66.94 137.72
CA ALA A 391 37.27 66.08 138.87
C ALA A 391 38.53 65.66 139.65
N GLN A 392 39.63 65.35 138.95
CA GLN A 392 40.91 65.00 139.57
C GLN A 392 41.60 66.20 140.23
N ALA A 393 41.45 67.41 139.66
CA ALA A 393 41.97 68.64 140.28
C ALA A 393 41.22 69.03 141.57
N ALA A 394 39.89 68.84 141.61
CA ALA A 394 39.06 69.14 142.79
C ALA A 394 39.29 68.18 143.99
N GLN A 395 39.87 67.00 143.74
CA GLN A 395 40.11 65.99 144.78
C GLN A 395 41.36 66.26 145.65
N VAL A 396 42.22 67.21 145.24
CA VAL A 396 43.49 67.54 145.91
C VAL A 396 43.37 68.74 146.90
N SER A 397 42.34 69.59 146.78
CA SER A 397 42.10 70.70 147.73
C SER A 397 40.91 70.41 148.66
N ALA A 398 41.18 70.22 149.94
CA ALA A 398 40.18 69.84 150.94
C ALA A 398 39.10 70.92 151.15
N HIS A 399 37.90 70.71 150.58
CA HIS A 399 36.60 71.20 151.08
C HIS A 399 35.55 70.09 150.83
N LYS A 400 35.10 69.44 151.91
CA LYS A 400 34.31 68.18 151.90
C LYS A 400 32.83 68.33 151.46
N GLY A 401 32.50 69.34 150.65
CA GLY A 401 31.13 69.64 150.23
C GLY A 401 30.84 69.54 148.72
N ASP A 402 31.84 69.68 147.85
CA ASP A 402 31.63 69.83 146.39
C ASP A 402 32.03 68.61 145.53
N SER A 403 32.68 67.60 146.11
CA SER A 403 33.21 66.45 145.37
C SER A 403 32.16 65.46 144.83
N SER A 404 30.90 65.51 145.29
CA SER A 404 29.84 64.58 144.88
C SER A 404 29.05 65.03 143.64
N LYS A 405 29.08 66.33 143.28
CA LYS A 405 28.39 66.83 142.08
C LYS A 405 29.18 66.53 140.80
N VAL A 406 30.50 66.72 140.85
CA VAL A 406 31.39 66.55 139.68
C VAL A 406 31.46 65.08 139.23
N THR A 407 31.40 64.12 140.15
CA THR A 407 31.43 62.68 139.81
C THR A 407 30.14 62.19 139.13
N VAL A 408 28.99 62.79 139.45
CA VAL A 408 27.69 62.45 138.83
C VAL A 408 27.60 63.00 137.41
N GLU A 409 28.15 64.19 137.15
CA GLU A 409 28.22 64.77 135.80
C GLU A 409 29.10 63.94 134.85
N VAL A 410 30.26 63.47 135.31
CA VAL A 410 31.16 62.63 134.49
C VAL A 410 30.49 61.30 134.13
N GLN A 411 29.77 60.66 135.05
CA GLN A 411 29.03 59.42 134.74
C GLN A 411 27.88 59.66 133.75
N SER A 412 27.16 60.77 133.89
CA SER A 412 26.09 61.15 132.96
C SER A 412 26.61 61.31 131.53
N LEU A 413 27.73 62.02 131.36
CA LEU A 413 28.36 62.24 130.06
C LEU A 413 28.90 60.94 129.44
N LYS A 414 29.48 60.04 130.23
CA LYS A 414 29.91 58.70 129.76
C LYS A 414 28.75 57.85 129.26
N MET A 415 27.60 57.92 129.93
CA MET A 415 26.42 57.16 129.54
C MET A 415 25.82 57.69 128.23
N GLN A 416 25.84 59.02 128.02
CA GLN A 416 25.45 59.63 126.74
C GLN A 416 26.41 59.24 125.60
N LEU A 417 27.71 59.22 125.86
CA LEU A 417 28.72 58.82 124.88
C LEU A 417 28.55 57.35 124.45
N ALA A 418 28.29 56.45 125.39
CA ALA A 418 28.06 55.02 125.11
C ALA A 418 26.81 54.81 124.24
N ARG A 419 25.76 55.60 124.46
CA ARG A 419 24.53 55.54 123.65
C ARG A 419 24.77 55.98 122.21
N LEU A 420 25.43 57.12 122.01
CA LEU A 420 25.74 57.64 120.66
C LEU A 420 26.69 56.70 119.89
N LEU A 421 27.64 56.07 120.57
CA LEU A 421 28.50 55.05 119.95
C LEU A 421 27.71 53.81 119.50
N GLY A 422 26.66 53.42 120.25
CA GLY A 422 25.73 52.37 119.86
C GLY A 422 24.96 52.73 118.58
N ASP A 423 24.46 53.96 118.50
CA ASP A 423 23.69 54.45 117.36
C ASP A 423 24.54 54.51 116.07
N VAL A 424 25.80 54.99 116.15
CA VAL A 424 26.73 54.98 115.01
C VAL A 424 27.01 53.57 114.50
N ARG A 425 27.12 52.59 115.41
CA ARG A 425 27.35 51.19 115.04
C ARG A 425 26.12 50.57 114.35
N GLY A 426 24.92 50.89 114.83
CA GLY A 426 23.66 50.45 114.22
C GLY A 426 23.48 51.00 112.80
N LEU A 427 23.78 52.28 112.58
CA LEU A 427 23.73 52.91 111.26
C LEU A 427 24.74 52.30 110.28
N GLY A 428 25.94 51.97 110.75
CA GLY A 428 26.96 51.29 109.94
C GLY A 428 26.54 49.91 109.45
N ALA A 429 25.85 49.12 110.28
CA ALA A 429 25.33 47.80 109.89
C ALA A 429 24.22 47.92 108.83
N ALA A 430 23.26 48.84 109.02
CA ALA A 430 22.19 49.08 108.06
C ALA A 430 22.72 49.53 106.68
N ARG A 431 23.79 50.33 106.66
CA ARG A 431 24.45 50.74 105.41
C ARG A 431 25.06 49.56 104.66
N GLY A 432 25.71 48.63 105.38
CA GLY A 432 26.35 47.46 104.78
C GLY A 432 25.37 46.52 104.07
N GLU A 433 24.19 46.29 104.65
CA GLU A 433 23.15 45.47 103.99
C GLU A 433 22.63 46.08 102.69
N LEU A 434 22.49 47.41 102.65
CA LEU A 434 22.01 48.11 101.45
C LEU A 434 23.05 48.14 100.34
N GLU A 435 24.35 48.17 100.67
CA GLU A 435 25.44 48.07 99.68
C GLU A 435 25.48 46.70 98.99
N ILE A 436 25.26 45.60 99.72
CA ILE A 436 25.17 44.25 99.13
C ILE A 436 24.00 44.15 98.14
N LYS A 437 22.84 44.72 98.48
CA LYS A 437 21.67 44.75 97.58
C LYS A 437 21.96 45.49 96.27
N ALA A 438 22.72 46.58 96.30
CA ALA A 438 23.08 47.34 95.11
C ALA A 438 24.03 46.57 94.16
N GLU A 439 24.90 45.69 94.68
CA GLU A 439 25.83 44.91 93.86
C GLU A 439 25.10 43.80 93.06
N HIS A 440 24.11 43.13 93.67
CA HIS A 440 23.27 42.15 92.97
C HIS A 440 22.50 42.77 91.80
N GLU A 441 22.08 44.03 91.93
CA GLU A 441 21.35 44.75 90.87
C GLU A 441 22.24 45.08 89.65
N ARG A 442 23.54 45.31 89.85
CA ARG A 442 24.49 45.48 88.72
C ARG A 442 24.62 44.20 87.89
N GLN A 443 24.61 43.04 88.55
CA GLN A 443 24.69 41.75 87.87
C GLN A 443 23.44 41.48 87.02
N LEU A 444 22.26 41.85 87.53
CA LEU A 444 20.97 41.78 86.83
C LEU A 444 20.96 42.61 85.53
N VAL A 445 21.39 43.87 85.58
CA VAL A 445 21.48 44.73 84.39
C VAL A 445 22.41 44.13 83.32
N SER A 446 23.48 43.44 83.74
CA SER A 446 24.38 42.76 82.79
C SER A 446 23.71 41.56 82.09
N LEU A 447 22.85 40.82 82.80
CA LEU A 447 22.11 39.68 82.27
C LEU A 447 21.00 40.15 81.31
N GLU A 448 20.28 41.21 81.65
CA GLU A 448 19.26 41.79 80.77
C GLU A 448 19.85 42.23 79.42
N ARG A 449 21.04 42.87 79.43
CA ARG A 449 21.74 43.26 78.20
C ARG A 449 22.14 42.06 77.35
N LYS A 450 22.57 40.95 77.98
CA LYS A 450 22.90 39.71 77.26
C LYS A 450 21.66 39.09 76.61
N LEU A 451 20.53 39.05 77.32
CA LEU A 451 19.27 38.53 76.80
C LEU A 451 18.75 39.35 75.61
N GLN A 452 18.79 40.68 75.72
CA GLN A 452 18.40 41.56 74.60
C GLN A 452 19.25 41.34 73.36
N LYS A 453 20.56 41.13 73.52
CA LYS A 453 21.45 40.83 72.39
C LYS A 453 21.10 39.50 71.73
N GLN A 454 20.86 38.44 72.51
CA GLN A 454 20.46 37.14 71.98
C GLN A 454 19.11 37.19 71.25
N LEU A 455 18.15 37.97 71.74
CA LEU A 455 16.86 38.17 71.06
C LEU A 455 17.01 38.90 69.73
N MET A 456 17.85 39.94 69.67
CA MET A 456 18.17 40.65 68.43
C MET A 456 18.84 39.73 67.40
N ASP A 457 19.84 38.96 67.83
CA ASP A 457 20.57 38.05 66.95
C ASP A 457 19.64 36.95 66.41
N ALA A 458 18.78 36.36 67.26
CA ALA A 458 17.80 35.37 66.85
C ALA A 458 16.73 35.92 65.88
N ARG A 459 16.27 37.15 66.09
CA ARG A 459 15.37 37.83 65.14
C ARG A 459 16.03 37.99 63.78
N ARG A 460 17.27 38.48 63.76
CA ARG A 460 18.03 38.70 62.52
C ARG A 460 18.25 37.39 61.75
N THR A 461 18.56 36.29 62.45
CA THR A 461 18.71 34.98 61.80
C THR A 461 17.39 34.45 61.26
N ASN A 462 16.28 34.62 61.99
CA ASN A 462 14.97 34.19 61.52
C ASN A 462 14.48 35.01 60.32
N GLU A 463 14.67 36.33 60.34
CA GLU A 463 14.38 37.20 59.19
C GLU A 463 15.20 36.78 57.97
N GLY A 464 16.49 36.48 58.13
CA GLY A 464 17.33 35.96 57.04
C GLY A 464 16.86 34.60 56.49
N MET A 465 16.39 33.68 57.36
CA MET A 465 15.83 32.40 56.91
C MET A 465 14.52 32.57 56.14
N ILE A 466 13.65 33.48 56.59
CA ILE A 466 12.39 33.78 55.92
C ILE A 466 12.65 34.39 54.54
N GLU A 467 13.61 35.30 54.42
CA GLU A 467 13.96 35.93 53.15
C GLU A 467 14.54 34.90 52.16
N ASN A 468 15.46 34.05 52.62
CA ASN A 468 15.99 32.96 51.79
C ASN A 468 14.90 32.00 51.31
N LEU A 469 13.95 31.66 52.19
CA LEU A 469 12.80 30.84 51.80
C LEU A 469 11.94 31.53 50.74
N ARG A 470 11.63 32.82 50.92
CA ARG A 470 10.88 33.61 49.94
C ARG A 470 11.57 33.60 48.57
N GLN A 471 12.86 33.91 48.53
CA GLN A 471 13.64 33.92 47.30
C GLN A 471 13.63 32.54 46.61
N THR A 472 13.83 31.46 47.36
CA THR A 472 13.80 30.09 46.81
C THR A 472 12.42 29.72 46.25
N TYR A 473 11.33 30.16 46.90
CA TYR A 473 9.98 29.93 46.40
C TYR A 473 9.68 30.78 45.17
N GLU A 474 10.15 32.02 45.12
CA GLU A 474 9.99 32.93 43.99
C GLU A 474 10.71 32.39 42.73
N GLU A 475 11.96 31.93 42.87
CA GLU A 475 12.71 31.25 41.81
C GLU A 475 11.98 30.00 41.28
N LYS A 476 11.42 29.18 42.18
CA LYS A 476 10.62 28.01 41.77
C LYS A 476 9.34 28.39 41.03
N VAL A 477 8.64 29.42 41.51
CA VAL A 477 7.42 29.91 40.86
C VAL A 477 7.74 30.45 39.47
N ASP A 478 8.83 31.18 39.32
CA ASP A 478 9.25 31.70 38.02
C ASP A 478 9.70 30.60 37.07
N GLY A 479 10.46 29.59 37.55
CA GLY A 479 10.77 28.40 36.75
C GLY A 479 9.52 27.64 36.29
N MET A 480 8.51 27.51 37.14
CA MET A 480 7.21 26.91 36.78
C MET A 480 6.44 27.75 35.74
N LYS A 481 6.50 29.08 35.83
CA LYS A 481 5.90 29.97 34.81
C LYS A 481 6.60 29.82 33.46
N GLU A 482 7.92 29.70 33.44
CA GLU A 482 8.70 29.48 32.21
C GLU A 482 8.33 28.15 31.54
N GLN A 483 8.31 27.06 32.30
CA GLN A 483 7.89 25.75 31.78
C GLN A 483 6.46 25.78 31.23
N ARG A 484 5.52 26.44 31.94
CA ARG A 484 4.15 26.62 31.46
C ARG A 484 4.12 27.40 30.15
N ASN A 485 4.90 28.46 30.03
CA ASN A 485 4.97 29.27 28.82
C ASN A 485 5.54 28.47 27.64
N GLU A 486 6.59 27.67 27.86
CA GLU A 486 7.17 26.79 26.85
C GLU A 486 6.16 25.76 26.34
N VAL A 487 5.45 25.08 27.25
CA VAL A 487 4.40 24.11 26.92
C VAL A 487 3.26 24.78 26.15
N THR A 488 2.85 25.99 26.57
CA THR A 488 1.80 26.75 25.90
C THR A 488 2.19 27.15 24.48
N MET A 489 3.44 27.56 24.27
CA MET A 489 3.96 27.90 22.95
C MET A 489 4.01 26.68 22.03
N ARG A 490 4.48 25.53 22.52
CA ARG A 490 4.47 24.27 21.76
C ARG A 490 3.06 23.82 21.38
N SER A 491 2.12 23.90 22.34
CA SER A 491 0.71 23.57 22.10
C SER A 491 0.11 24.46 21.00
N LYS A 492 0.34 25.78 21.03
CA LYS A 492 -0.09 26.69 19.96
C LYS A 492 0.57 26.38 18.61
N GLY A 493 1.83 25.95 18.60
CA GLY A 493 2.53 25.49 17.40
C GLY A 493 1.84 24.27 16.76
N TYR A 494 1.55 23.25 17.56
CA TYR A 494 0.83 22.07 17.09
C TYR A 494 -0.60 22.39 16.64
N GLN A 495 -1.29 23.30 17.32
CA GLN A 495 -2.63 23.75 16.92
C GLN A 495 -2.63 24.33 15.50
N ARG A 496 -1.67 25.22 15.19
CA ARG A 496 -1.53 25.83 13.87
C ARG A 496 -1.19 24.81 12.79
N GLU A 497 -0.35 23.83 13.10
CA GLU A 497 0.02 22.78 12.14
C GLU A 497 -1.16 21.87 11.83
N ILE A 498 -1.99 21.54 12.82
CA ILE A 498 -3.24 20.80 12.62
C ILE A 498 -4.21 21.60 11.75
N GLU A 499 -4.37 22.91 11.99
CA GLU A 499 -5.20 23.78 11.14
C GLU A 499 -4.70 23.83 9.70
N ARG A 500 -3.38 23.94 9.49
CA ARG A 500 -2.75 23.90 8.17
C ARG A 500 -3.07 22.59 7.45
N LEU A 501 -2.81 21.44 8.09
CA LEU A 501 -3.07 20.12 7.50
C LEU A 501 -4.56 19.89 7.22
N ARG A 502 -5.45 20.40 8.08
CA ARG A 502 -6.90 20.35 7.84
C ARG A 502 -7.29 21.15 6.59
N SER A 503 -6.78 22.36 6.43
CA SER A 503 -7.04 23.18 5.25
C SER A 503 -6.52 22.53 3.97
N GLU A 504 -5.34 21.91 3.99
CA GLU A 504 -4.79 21.17 2.85
C GLU A 504 -5.66 19.95 2.49
N ALA A 505 -6.10 19.20 3.49
CA ALA A 505 -7.00 18.07 3.28
C ALA A 505 -8.35 18.51 2.68
N GLU A 506 -8.87 19.67 3.07
CA GLU A 506 -10.12 20.21 2.53
C GLU A 506 -9.97 20.64 1.07
N ILE A 507 -8.86 21.28 0.70
CA ILE A 507 -8.53 21.61 -0.69
C ILE A 507 -8.43 20.35 -1.54
N LEU A 508 -7.77 19.30 -1.04
CA LEU A 508 -7.64 18.03 -1.75
C LEU A 508 -9.00 17.35 -1.95
N ARG A 509 -9.87 17.35 -0.93
CA ARG A 509 -11.25 16.82 -1.06
C ARG A 509 -12.03 17.58 -2.12
N HIS A 510 -11.92 18.91 -2.16
CA HIS A 510 -12.63 19.71 -3.15
C HIS A 510 -12.13 19.42 -4.58
N ARG A 511 -10.81 19.23 -4.75
CA ARG A 511 -10.21 18.82 -6.03
C ARG A 511 -10.69 17.44 -6.49
N ILE A 512 -10.76 16.47 -5.58
CA ILE A 512 -11.28 15.13 -5.90
C ILE A 512 -12.74 15.22 -6.33
N ALA A 513 -13.58 15.94 -5.57
CA ALA A 513 -15.00 16.12 -5.91
C ALA A 513 -15.20 16.81 -7.27
N SER A 514 -14.36 17.81 -7.60
CA SER A 514 -14.37 18.45 -8.92
C SER A 514 -14.01 17.48 -10.04
N ALA A 515 -12.96 16.67 -9.86
CA ALA A 515 -12.53 15.70 -10.85
C ALA A 515 -13.57 14.57 -11.05
N GLU A 516 -14.23 14.14 -9.97
CA GLU A 516 -15.33 13.16 -10.04
C GLU A 516 -16.53 13.71 -10.81
N ASN A 517 -16.89 14.98 -10.58
CA ASN A 517 -17.96 15.64 -11.33
C ASN A 517 -17.62 15.81 -12.82
N GLU A 518 -16.38 16.17 -13.13
CA GLU A 518 -15.89 16.30 -14.50
C GLU A 518 -15.91 14.95 -15.23
N HIS A 519 -15.40 13.89 -14.59
CA HIS A 519 -15.47 12.53 -15.12
C HIS A 519 -16.92 12.04 -15.29
N ALA A 520 -17.81 12.37 -14.35
CA ALA A 520 -19.23 12.04 -14.47
C ALA A 520 -19.92 12.79 -15.62
N PHE A 521 -19.51 14.03 -15.89
CA PHE A 521 -19.98 14.81 -17.04
C PHE A 521 -19.47 14.21 -18.35
N GLU A 522 -18.18 13.93 -18.46
CA GLU A 522 -17.57 13.29 -19.64
C GLU A 522 -18.24 11.96 -19.96
N LYS A 523 -18.51 11.13 -18.95
CA LYS A 523 -19.24 9.87 -19.12
C LYS A 523 -20.62 10.08 -19.71
N ARG A 524 -21.40 11.07 -19.23
CA ARG A 524 -22.73 11.37 -19.79
C ARG A 524 -22.66 11.86 -21.23
N VAL A 525 -21.65 12.65 -21.58
CA VAL A 525 -21.43 13.11 -22.96
C VAL A 525 -21.12 11.93 -23.88
N ILE A 526 -20.27 11.01 -23.45
CA ILE A 526 -19.96 9.78 -24.20
C ILE A 526 -21.22 8.92 -24.37
N ASP A 527 -21.96 8.67 -23.29
CA ASP A 527 -23.20 7.87 -23.33
C ASP A 527 -24.25 8.51 -24.28
N SER A 528 -24.34 9.85 -24.30
CA SER A 528 -25.22 10.58 -25.21
C SER A 528 -24.76 10.48 -26.67
N ALA A 529 -23.46 10.60 -26.93
CA ALA A 529 -22.90 10.47 -28.26
C ALA A 529 -23.08 9.04 -28.82
N GLN A 530 -22.93 8.02 -27.97
CA GLN A 530 -23.20 6.63 -28.34
C GLN A 530 -24.67 6.42 -28.72
N LYS A 531 -25.62 6.93 -27.90
CA LYS A 531 -27.05 6.84 -28.24
C LYS A 531 -27.41 7.56 -29.53
N GLN A 532 -26.81 8.72 -29.80
CA GLN A 532 -27.01 9.43 -31.06
C GLN A 532 -26.43 8.65 -32.24
N ALA A 533 -25.25 8.06 -32.09
CA ALA A 533 -24.66 7.20 -33.12
C ALA A 533 -25.52 5.97 -33.42
N GLU A 534 -26.07 5.31 -32.38
CA GLU A 534 -26.99 4.18 -32.54
C GLU A 534 -28.27 4.57 -33.29
N LEU A 535 -28.86 5.73 -32.99
CA LEU A 535 -30.04 6.24 -33.69
C LEU A 535 -29.76 6.60 -35.15
N VAL A 536 -28.58 7.17 -35.43
CA VAL A 536 -28.13 7.47 -36.80
C VAL A 536 -27.88 6.18 -37.57
N LEU A 537 -27.24 5.17 -36.96
CA LEU A 537 -27.05 3.85 -37.56
C LEU A 537 -28.39 3.19 -37.90
N ALA A 538 -29.35 3.20 -36.96
CA ALA A 538 -30.68 2.65 -37.18
C ALA A 538 -31.43 3.36 -38.33
N SER A 539 -31.33 4.70 -38.41
CA SER A 539 -31.97 5.50 -39.47
C SER A 539 -31.32 5.29 -40.84
N LEU A 540 -30.00 5.04 -40.88
CA LEU A 540 -29.28 4.75 -42.11
C LEU A 540 -29.51 3.30 -42.58
N GLU A 541 -29.73 2.35 -41.67
CA GLU A 541 -30.15 0.97 -42.01
C GLU A 541 -31.52 0.92 -42.70
N GLU A 542 -32.45 1.82 -42.34
CA GLU A 542 -33.76 1.94 -42.98
C GLU A 542 -33.72 2.53 -44.41
N THR A 543 -32.67 3.27 -44.79
CA THR A 543 -32.58 3.97 -46.09
C THR A 543 -31.81 3.22 -47.19
N GLY A 544 -31.24 2.05 -46.88
CA GLY A 544 -30.80 1.07 -47.89
C GLY A 544 -29.68 1.51 -48.83
N LYS A 545 -28.98 2.62 -48.58
CA LYS A 545 -27.83 3.07 -49.37
C LYS A 545 -26.62 3.36 -48.47
N ALA A 546 -25.45 2.95 -48.99
CA ALA A 546 -24.10 3.29 -48.54
C ALA A 546 -23.42 2.41 -47.47
N LYS A 547 -23.40 1.08 -47.65
CA LYS A 547 -22.54 0.12 -46.90
C LYS A 547 -21.04 0.50 -46.78
N SER A 548 -20.51 1.38 -47.63
CA SER A 548 -19.09 1.80 -47.58
C SER A 548 -18.83 2.97 -46.63
N GLU A 549 -19.80 3.88 -46.42
CA GLU A 549 -19.64 5.01 -45.49
C GLU A 549 -19.79 4.53 -44.02
N PHE A 550 -20.55 3.45 -43.80
CA PHE A 550 -20.72 2.81 -42.48
C PHE A 550 -19.42 2.24 -41.88
N ALA A 551 -18.51 1.72 -42.71
CA ALA A 551 -17.27 1.14 -42.20
C ALA A 551 -16.34 2.23 -41.65
N GLN A 552 -16.28 3.39 -42.31
CA GLN A 552 -15.46 4.52 -41.88
C GLN A 552 -15.98 5.18 -40.60
N ILE A 553 -17.30 5.37 -40.47
CA ILE A 553 -17.87 6.00 -39.27
C ILE A 553 -17.75 5.07 -38.05
N HIS A 554 -17.91 3.76 -38.24
CA HIS A 554 -17.73 2.79 -37.16
C HIS A 554 -16.27 2.68 -36.71
N GLU A 555 -15.32 2.81 -37.63
CA GLU A 555 -13.88 2.86 -37.34
C GLU A 555 -13.48 4.17 -36.65
N GLU A 556 -14.07 5.32 -37.02
CA GLU A 556 -13.87 6.61 -36.33
C GLU A 556 -14.49 6.64 -34.92
N LEU A 557 -15.65 6.00 -34.71
CA LEU A 557 -16.28 5.84 -33.38
C LEU A 557 -15.48 4.91 -32.47
N GLU A 558 -14.94 3.81 -33.00
CA GLU A 558 -14.00 2.96 -32.25
C GLU A 558 -12.71 3.72 -31.91
N ALA A 559 -12.17 4.50 -32.85
CA ALA A 559 -10.98 5.31 -32.62
C ALA A 559 -11.20 6.42 -31.57
N LEU A 560 -12.40 7.00 -31.48
CA LEU A 560 -12.77 7.94 -30.41
C LEU A 560 -12.95 7.25 -29.04
N SER A 561 -13.39 5.99 -29.02
CA SER A 561 -13.52 5.19 -27.78
C SER A 561 -12.17 4.71 -27.23
N VAL A 562 -11.20 4.47 -28.13
CA VAL A 562 -9.84 3.96 -27.80
C VAL A 562 -8.82 5.10 -27.64
N GLY A 563 -9.00 6.22 -28.33
CA GLY A 563 -8.01 7.31 -28.42
C GLY A 563 -7.90 8.28 -27.23
N ARG A 564 -8.75 8.17 -26.19
CA ARG A 564 -8.69 9.09 -25.03
C ARG A 564 -8.22 8.49 -23.71
N ARG A 565 -7.62 7.29 -23.71
CA ARG A 565 -6.85 6.79 -22.54
C ARG A 565 -5.38 7.24 -22.50
N GLY A 566 -5.00 8.17 -23.38
CA GLY A 566 -3.63 8.63 -23.50
C GLY A 566 -3.52 10.08 -23.95
N SER A 567 -4.05 11.03 -23.17
CA SER A 567 -3.44 12.35 -23.10
C SER A 567 -2.65 12.44 -21.80
N PRO A 568 -1.32 12.62 -21.85
CA PRO A 568 -0.58 12.99 -20.66
C PRO A 568 -1.16 14.31 -20.17
N MET A 569 -1.50 14.40 -18.88
CA MET A 569 -1.50 15.71 -18.22
C MET A 569 -0.17 16.37 -18.58
N ALA A 570 -0.24 17.36 -19.47
CA ALA A 570 0.88 18.20 -19.78
C ALA A 570 1.42 18.72 -18.45
N SER A 571 2.71 18.50 -18.23
CA SER A 571 3.47 19.06 -17.13
C SER A 571 3.23 20.58 -17.08
N ARG A 572 2.36 21.03 -16.18
CA ARG A 572 2.52 22.34 -15.53
C ARG A 572 3.29 22.13 -14.25
N LYS A 573 4.58 21.82 -14.42
CA LYS A 573 5.58 21.78 -13.36
C LYS A 573 6.57 22.95 -13.42
N ASP A 574 6.30 23.94 -14.27
CA ASP A 574 7.08 25.17 -14.38
C ASP A 574 6.15 26.38 -14.25
N GLU A 575 5.75 26.68 -13.01
CA GLU A 575 5.31 28.03 -12.60
C GLU A 575 5.21 28.11 -11.07
N PHE A 576 6.27 27.72 -10.34
CA PHE A 576 6.52 28.20 -8.97
C PHE A 576 8.01 27.98 -8.60
N ARG A 577 8.91 28.38 -9.51
CA ARG A 577 10.27 28.80 -9.15
C ARG A 577 10.27 30.31 -9.13
N GLY A 578 10.11 30.90 -7.95
CA GLY A 578 10.19 32.35 -7.80
C GLY A 578 9.78 32.85 -6.42
N ARG A 579 10.78 33.07 -5.57
CA ARG A 579 10.80 33.95 -4.38
C ARG A 579 9.83 33.63 -3.22
N ALA A 580 10.40 33.10 -2.15
CA ALA A 580 10.53 33.87 -0.91
C ALA A 580 11.70 33.32 -0.09
N ASP A 581 12.82 34.05 -0.15
CA ASP A 581 13.91 33.97 0.81
C ASP A 581 13.37 34.18 2.23
N PHE A 582 13.61 33.23 3.13
CA PHE A 582 13.92 33.57 4.51
C PHE A 582 15.19 32.83 4.90
N ARG A 583 16.27 33.62 5.02
CA ARG A 583 17.55 33.24 5.58
C ARG A 583 17.33 32.60 6.95
N ASN A 584 17.77 31.36 7.12
CA ASN A 584 18.07 30.83 8.45
C ASN A 584 19.60 30.81 8.56
N ASP A 585 20.14 31.91 9.07
CA ASP A 585 21.53 32.02 9.47
C ASP A 585 21.63 31.41 10.88
N GLY A 586 22.47 30.38 11.02
CA GLY A 586 22.59 29.64 12.27
C GLY A 586 23.37 28.33 12.13
N SER A 587 24.67 28.43 11.81
CA SER A 587 25.68 27.40 12.08
C SER A 587 25.59 26.95 13.55
N MET A 588 25.77 25.69 13.94
CA MET A 588 27.03 24.94 13.86
C MET A 588 26.82 23.45 14.28
N PRO A 589 27.82 22.58 14.07
CA PRO A 589 27.66 21.13 13.89
C PRO A 589 27.96 20.31 15.15
N TYR A 590 27.43 19.09 15.21
CA TYR A 590 28.08 17.99 15.94
C TYR A 590 27.89 16.68 15.17
N THR A 591 28.91 16.30 14.40
CA THR A 591 29.16 14.92 13.99
C THR A 591 30.23 14.31 14.90
N ALA A 592 29.97 13.08 15.32
CA ALA A 592 30.95 12.01 15.52
C ALA A 592 32.20 12.30 16.38
N ALA A 593 32.16 11.87 17.63
CA ALA A 593 33.34 11.33 18.32
C ALA A 593 32.89 10.41 19.46
N ASN A 594 32.81 9.09 19.20
CA ASN A 594 32.84 8.07 20.25
C ASN A 594 33.38 6.77 19.67
N ALA A 595 34.69 6.72 19.50
CA ALA A 595 35.46 5.49 19.43
C ALA A 595 36.90 5.77 19.90
N ALA A 596 37.34 4.97 20.86
CA ALA A 596 38.69 4.88 21.43
C ALA A 596 39.18 6.06 22.28
N VAL A 597 39.19 5.89 23.61
CA VAL A 597 40.38 5.86 24.48
C VAL A 597 39.87 5.70 25.92
N PHE A 598 39.81 4.48 26.42
CA PHE A 598 40.04 4.21 27.85
C PHE A 598 40.62 2.79 27.99
N GLY A 599 41.94 2.75 27.91
CA GLY A 599 42.77 1.64 28.35
C GLY A 599 43.89 2.18 29.23
N ARG A 600 43.82 1.82 30.52
CA ARG A 600 44.87 1.71 31.55
C ARG A 600 45.16 2.88 32.50
N THR A 601 45.47 2.41 33.72
CA THR A 601 45.96 3.07 34.95
C THR A 601 44.91 3.90 35.69
N ARG A 602 44.57 3.65 36.97
CA ARG A 602 45.20 2.89 38.05
C ARG A 602 44.14 2.33 38.99
#